data_AF-A0AAU6HJR0-F1
#
_entry.id   AF-A0AAU6HJR0-F1
#
_cell.length_a   1.000
_cell.length_b   1.000
_cell.length_c   1.000
_cell.angle_alpha   90.00
_cell.angle_beta   90.00
_cell.angle_gamma   90.00
#
_symmetry.space_group_name_H-M   'P 1'
#
loop_
_entity.id
_entity.type
_entity.pdbx_description
1 polymer ?
#
loop_
_entity_poly.entity_id
_entity_poly.type
_entity_poly.pdbx_seq_one_letter_code
_entity_poly.pdbx_strand_id
1 'polypeptide(L)'
;MRTIAAAASAPPAAPADSVTQLRNVRRLVEKEFAADQPLTRAALHLIDCATDVVARLPEGDLDAAREALGSARAAVVSATYAVGSVHSRTQLARKSALTAPEAGQA
;
A
#
# COMPACT_ATOMS: atom_id res chain seq x y z
N MET A 1 19.63 -33.40 8.98
CA MET A 1 20.25 -32.09 9.21
C MET A 1 20.79 -31.57 7.88
N ARG A 2 20.13 -30.59 7.26
CA ARG A 2 20.58 -29.94 6.01
C ARG A 2 20.85 -28.49 6.31
N THR A 3 22.11 -28.09 6.22
CA THR A 3 22.59 -26.72 6.35
C THR A 3 22.46 -26.05 4.99
N ILE A 4 21.73 -24.94 4.91
CA ILE A 4 21.66 -24.09 3.72
C ILE A 4 22.61 -22.91 3.89
N ALA A 5 23.55 -22.80 2.96
CA ALA A 5 24.53 -21.73 2.88
C ALA A 5 23.85 -20.39 2.58
N ALA A 6 24.12 -19.39 3.42
CA ALA A 6 23.69 -18.02 3.20
C ALA A 6 24.50 -17.41 2.05
N ALA A 7 23.82 -17.12 0.94
CA ALA A 7 24.37 -16.32 -0.14
C ALA A 7 24.65 -14.90 0.39
N ALA A 8 25.93 -14.52 0.39
CA ALA A 8 26.38 -13.19 0.74
C ALA A 8 25.70 -12.16 -0.17
N SER A 9 24.89 -11.28 0.43
CA SER A 9 24.31 -10.13 -0.25
C SER A 9 25.32 -8.98 -0.23
N ALA A 10 25.50 -8.33 -1.37
CA ALA A 10 26.41 -7.21 -1.63
C ALA A 10 26.36 -6.10 -0.55
N PRO A 11 27.44 -5.32 -0.35
CA PRO A 11 27.46 -4.23 0.62
C PRO A 11 26.34 -3.21 0.35
N PRO A 12 25.68 -2.66 1.39
CA PRO A 12 24.61 -1.70 1.19
C PRO A 12 25.19 -0.44 0.55
N ALA A 13 24.69 -0.08 -0.63
CA ALA A 13 24.86 1.26 -1.18
C ALA A 13 24.48 2.28 -0.09
N ALA A 14 25.31 3.31 0.08
CA ALA A 14 25.08 4.36 1.08
C ALA A 14 23.60 4.78 1.07
N PRO A 15 22.90 4.75 2.21
CA PRO A 15 21.47 4.90 2.23
C PRO A 15 21.15 6.31 1.75
N ALA A 16 20.54 6.43 0.57
CA ALA A 16 19.56 7.50 0.42
C ALA A 16 18.61 7.32 1.60
N ASP A 17 18.55 8.33 2.48
CA ASP A 17 17.74 8.35 3.70
C ASP A 17 16.38 7.73 3.40
N SER A 18 16.09 6.58 4.02
CA SER A 18 14.89 5.78 3.71
C SER A 18 13.61 6.60 3.90
N VAL A 19 13.64 7.59 4.79
CA VAL A 19 12.58 8.60 4.95
C VAL A 19 12.42 9.45 3.69
N THR A 20 13.52 9.94 3.11
CA THR A 20 13.52 10.67 1.83
C THR A 20 12.95 9.83 0.69
N GLN A 21 13.27 8.54 0.61
CA GLN A 21 12.70 7.64 -0.39
C GLN A 21 11.19 7.47 -0.22
N LEU A 22 10.71 7.25 1.00
CA LEU A 22 9.28 7.10 1.30
C LEU A 22 8.49 8.38 0.97
N ARG A 23 9.04 9.56 1.29
CA ARG A 23 8.46 10.86 0.90
C ARG A 23 8.36 11.04 -0.62
N ASN A 24 9.31 10.50 -1.38
CA ASN A 24 9.26 10.54 -2.84
C ASN A 24 8.14 9.64 -3.38
N VAL A 25 8.01 8.42 -2.84
CA VAL A 25 6.92 7.50 -3.19
C VAL A 25 5.56 8.12 -2.89
N ARG A 26 5.40 8.77 -1.73
CA ARG A 26 4.18 9.48 -1.36
C ARG A 26 3.77 10.51 -2.41
N ARG A 27 4.71 11.38 -2.81
CA ARG A 27 4.48 12.40 -3.85
C ARG A 27 4.13 11.80 -5.20
N LEU A 28 4.73 10.67 -5.57
CA LEU A 28 4.41 9.96 -6.80
C LEU A 28 2.96 9.45 -6.78
N VAL A 29 2.55 8.82 -5.67
CA VAL A 29 1.18 8.29 -5.51
C VAL A 29 0.16 9.42 -5.54
N GLU A 30 0.42 10.55 -4.88
CA GLU A 30 -0.46 11.73 -4.93
C GLU A 30 -0.59 12.33 -6.33
N LYS A 31 0.46 12.24 -7.15
CA LYS A 31 0.48 12.75 -8.52
C LYS A 31 -0.25 11.83 -9.49
N GLU A 32 -0.08 10.51 -9.34
CA GLU A 32 -0.60 9.53 -10.30
C GLU A 32 -2.04 9.10 -10.00
N PHE A 33 -2.48 9.18 -8.74
CA PHE A 33 -3.77 8.65 -8.32
C PHE A 33 -4.63 9.71 -7.65
N ALA A 34 -5.93 9.67 -7.90
CA ALA A 34 -6.87 10.58 -7.25
C ALA A 34 -6.96 10.27 -5.75
N ALA A 35 -6.74 11.29 -4.92
CA ALA A 35 -6.65 11.18 -3.46
C ALA A 35 -8.00 10.88 -2.78
N ASP A 36 -9.11 10.95 -3.51
CA ASP A 36 -10.44 10.58 -3.03
C ASP A 36 -10.72 9.07 -3.13
N GLN A 37 -9.95 8.34 -3.95
CA GLN A 37 -10.09 6.90 -4.06
C GLN A 37 -9.68 6.22 -2.75
N PRO A 38 -10.53 5.33 -2.18
CA PRO A 38 -10.24 4.66 -0.92
C PRO A 38 -8.91 3.91 -0.90
N LEU A 39 -8.52 3.32 -2.03
CA LEU A 39 -7.24 2.60 -2.16
C LEU A 39 -6.05 3.56 -2.12
N THR A 40 -6.13 4.71 -2.80
CA THR A 40 -5.11 5.75 -2.77
C THR A 40 -4.92 6.28 -1.35
N ARG A 41 -6.01 6.56 -0.63
CA ARG A 41 -5.94 7.02 0.77
C ARG A 41 -5.26 6.01 1.67
N ALA A 42 -5.61 4.74 1.54
CA ALA A 42 -4.98 3.69 2.34
C ALA A 42 -3.49 3.53 2.00
N ALA A 43 -3.11 3.64 0.72
CA ALA A 43 -1.71 3.59 0.29
C ALA A 43 -0.89 4.77 0.84
N LEU A 44 -1.44 5.99 0.77
CA LEU A 44 -0.79 7.18 1.35
C LEU A 44 -0.60 7.04 2.86
N HIS A 45 -1.63 6.56 3.57
CA HIS A 45 -1.54 6.34 5.02
C HIS A 45 -0.51 5.27 5.40
N LEU A 46 -0.35 4.23 4.59
CA LEU A 46 0.71 3.22 4.77
C LEU A 46 2.11 3.80 4.61
N ILE A 47 2.31 4.66 3.60
CA ILE A 47 3.59 5.32 3.37
C ILE A 47 3.94 6.26 4.52
N ASP A 48 2.96 7.00 5.03
CA ASP A 48 3.14 7.89 6.19
C ASP A 48 3.52 7.08 7.44
N CYS A 49 2.81 5.98 7.73
CA CYS A 49 3.16 5.11 8.86
C CYS A 49 4.55 4.48 8.72
N ALA A 50 4.93 4.02 7.52
CA ALA A 50 6.27 3.48 7.28
C ALA A 50 7.35 4.55 7.48
N THR A 51 7.08 5.79 7.09
CA THR A 51 7.98 6.93 7.27
C THR A 51 8.21 7.22 8.75
N ASP A 52 7.13 7.24 9.54
CA ASP A 52 7.20 7.47 10.99
C ASP A 52 7.97 6.37 11.71
N VAL A 53 7.74 5.10 11.36
CA VAL A 53 8.50 3.97 11.95
C VAL A 53 9.99 4.11 11.64
N VAL A 54 10.35 4.32 10.38
CA VAL A 54 11.75 4.38 9.94
C VAL A 54 12.48 5.60 10.52
N ALA A 55 11.78 6.72 10.73
CA ALA A 55 12.35 7.90 11.37
C ALA A 55 12.59 7.71 12.87
N ARG A 56 11.69 7.00 13.57
CA ARG A 56 11.71 6.89 15.05
C ARG A 56 12.49 5.69 15.58
N LEU A 57 12.61 4.60 14.82
CA LEU A 57 13.34 3.40 15.25
C LEU A 57 14.80 3.69 15.63
N PRO A 58 15.57 4.50 14.86
CA PRO A 58 16.94 4.85 15.20
C PRO A 58 17.08 5.69 16.48
N GLU A 59 16.01 6.41 16.86
CA GLU A 59 15.96 7.25 18.07
C GLU A 59 15.64 6.41 19.33
N GLY A 60 15.31 5.13 19.18
CA GLY A 60 14.99 4.22 20.28
C GLY A 60 13.56 4.39 20.83
N ASP A 61 12.70 5.16 20.16
CA ASP A 61 11.32 5.38 20.57
C ASP A 61 10.41 4.23 20.11
N LEU A 62 10.40 3.16 20.90
CA LEU A 62 9.65 1.94 20.61
C LEU A 62 8.13 2.12 20.76
N ASP A 63 7.67 2.98 21.67
CA ASP A 63 6.24 3.22 21.88
C ASP A 63 5.65 3.95 20.69
N ALA A 64 6.33 4.99 20.19
CA ALA A 64 5.89 5.71 19.01
C ALA A 64 5.97 4.87 17.73
N ALA A 65 6.96 3.98 17.62
CA ALA A 65 7.03 3.00 16.54
C ALA A 65 5.88 1.98 16.61
N ARG A 66 5.47 1.57 17.83
CA ARG A 66 4.35 0.65 18.04
C ARG A 66 3.02 1.26 17.65
N GLU A 67 2.79 2.52 18.00
CA GLU A 67 1.60 3.27 17.57
C GLU A 67 1.54 3.41 16.05
N ALA A 68 2.68 3.75 15.41
CA ALA A 68 2.77 3.83 13.95
C ALA A 68 2.49 2.47 13.28
N LEU A 69 2.94 1.36 13.86
CA LEU A 69 2.60 0.00 13.40
C LEU A 69 1.11 -0.33 13.57
N GLY A 70 0.49 0.11 14.67
CA GLY A 70 -0.95 -0.02 14.90
C GLY A 70 -1.76 0.71 13.82
N SER A 71 -1.36 1.94 13.50
CA SER A 71 -1.95 2.75 12.43
C SER A 71 -1.76 2.09 11.05
N ALA A 72 -0.56 1.57 10.76
CA ALA A 72 -0.28 0.84 9.52
C ALA A 72 -1.19 -0.38 9.36
N ARG A 73 -1.44 -1.14 10.44
CA ARG A 73 -2.34 -2.30 10.41
C ARG A 73 -3.77 -1.89 10.07
N ALA A 74 -4.27 -0.79 10.62
CA ALA A 74 -5.59 -0.25 10.27
C ALA A 74 -5.67 0.18 8.80
N ALA A 75 -4.60 0.78 8.28
CA ALA A 75 -4.47 1.15 6.87
C ALA A 75 -4.55 -0.08 5.95
N VAL A 76 -3.86 -1.18 6.28
CA VAL A 76 -3.92 -2.44 5.51
C VAL A 76 -5.34 -2.98 5.48
N VAL A 77 -6.04 -3.04 6.63
CA VAL A 77 -7.43 -3.52 6.68
C VAL A 77 -8.33 -2.66 5.79
N SER A 78 -8.14 -1.34 5.81
CA SER A 78 -8.86 -0.40 4.95
C SER A 78 -8.56 -0.63 3.47
N ALA A 79 -7.29 -0.88 3.12
CA ALA A 79 -6.88 -1.22 1.76
C ALA A 79 -7.51 -2.54 1.28
N THR A 80 -7.51 -3.58 2.12
CA THR A 80 -8.14 -4.87 1.79
C THR A 80 -9.63 -4.70 1.51
N TYR A 81 -10.32 -3.92 2.34
CA TYR A 81 -11.74 -3.62 2.12
C TYR A 81 -11.95 -2.83 0.81
N ALA A 82 -11.13 -1.81 0.55
CA ALA A 82 -11.19 -1.03 -0.68
C ALA A 82 -10.98 -1.88 -1.93
N VAL A 83 -10.00 -2.79 -1.93
CA VAL A 83 -9.75 -3.74 -3.02
C VAL A 83 -10.96 -4.65 -3.23
N GLY A 84 -11.52 -5.21 -2.15
CA GLY A 84 -12.73 -6.03 -2.21
C GLY A 84 -13.90 -5.28 -2.85
N SER A 85 -14.12 -4.03 -2.45
CA SER A 85 -15.19 -3.16 -2.99
C SER A 85 -15.00 -2.87 -4.49
N VAL A 86 -13.78 -2.56 -4.93
CA VAL A 86 -13.45 -2.36 -6.36
C VAL A 86 -13.71 -3.64 -7.15
N HIS A 87 -13.29 -4.79 -6.62
CA HIS A 87 -13.51 -6.09 -7.25
C HIS A 87 -15.00 -6.40 -7.38
N SER A 88 -15.78 -6.25 -6.31
CA SER A 88 -17.24 -6.46 -6.32
C SER A 88 -17.95 -5.55 -7.32
N ARG A 89 -17.62 -4.25 -7.36
CA ARG A 89 -18.19 -3.31 -8.35
C ARG A 89 -17.88 -3.71 -9.78
N THR A 90 -16.65 -4.15 -10.05
CA THR A 90 -16.24 -4.63 -11.37
C THR A 90 -17.03 -5.88 -11.79
N GLN A 91 -17.24 -6.80 -10.86
CA GLN A 91 -18.01 -8.03 -11.11
C GLN A 91 -19.50 -7.74 -11.35
N LEU A 92 -20.09 -6.79 -10.61
CA LEU A 92 -21.47 -6.35 -10.83
C LEU A 92 -21.64 -5.66 -12.19
N ALA A 93 -20.69 -4.80 -12.59
CA ALA A 93 -20.70 -4.17 -13.90
C ALA A 93 -20.61 -5.20 -15.03
N ARG A 94 -19.71 -6.19 -14.91
CA ARG A 94 -19.59 -7.30 -15.87
C ARG A 94 -20.87 -8.13 -15.97
N LYS A 95 -21.47 -8.49 -14.84
CA LYS A 95 -22.72 -9.26 -14.80
C LYS A 95 -23.86 -8.48 -15.47
N SER A 96 -23.95 -7.18 -15.22
CA SER A 96 -24.97 -6.32 -15.82
C SER A 96 -24.81 -6.20 -17.34
N ALA A 97 -23.57 -6.13 -17.84
CA ALA A 97 -23.28 -6.13 -19.27
C ALA A 97 -23.64 -7.44 -19.97
N LEU A 98 -23.45 -8.60 -19.32
CA LEU A 98 -23.86 -9.90 -19.86
C LEU A 98 -25.39 -10.11 -19.87
N THR A 99 -26.13 -9.43 -18.99
CA THR A 99 -27.60 -9.48 -18.95
C THR A 99 -28.27 -8.42 -19.82
N ALA A 100 -27.46 -7.57 -20.46
CA ALA A 100 -27.79 -6.71 -21.60
C ALA A 100 -28.51 -7.47 -22.73
N PRO A 101 -29.85 -7.44 -22.97
CA PRO A 101 -30.36 -8.07 -24.18
C PRO A 101 -29.79 -7.31 -25.39
N GLU A 102 -29.18 -8.03 -26.33
CA GLU A 102 -28.97 -7.52 -27.68
C GLU A 102 -30.35 -7.19 -28.23
N ALA A 103 -30.73 -5.91 -28.14
CA ALA A 103 -31.91 -5.39 -28.80
C ALA A 103 -31.65 -5.54 -30.30
N GLY A 104 -32.23 -6.60 -30.86
CA GLY A 104 -32.14 -6.93 -32.27
C GLY A 104 -32.42 -5.71 -33.14
N GLN A 105 -31.53 -5.52 -34.10
CA GLN A 105 -31.81 -4.74 -35.30
C GLN A 105 -33.01 -5.39 -35.99
N ALA A 106 -34.14 -4.68 -35.92
CA ALA A 106 -35.29 -4.85 -36.78
C ALA A 106 -35.16 -3.94 -38.00
#